data_AF-A0A7S0EGJ4-F1
#
_entry.id   AF-A0A7S0EGJ4-F1
#
_cell.length_a   1.000
_cell.length_b   1.000
_cell.length_c   1.000
_cell.angle_alpha   90.00
_cell.angle_beta   90.00
_cell.angle_gamma   90.00
#
_symmetry.space_group_name_H-M   'P 1'
#
loop_
_entity.id
_entity.type
_entity.pdbx_description
1 polymer ?
#
loop_
_entity_poly.entity_id
_entity_poly.type
_entity_poly.pdbx_seq_one_letter_code
_entity_poly.pdbx_strand_id
1 'polypeptide(L)'
;MVKASTGMASRRVTWGKSLAEKLAMLPHGAKPTKREDARPGMRHWTKPLFSKRHLKEMKKEAEAQGLAWPMAGEEKAPAAPLESFYEKTIFMSKGSKRERQYDERKKKIQDKMAEMPKLVEEHLAAQKQRRSRTVLEKLLEIPRRFRR
;
A
#
# COMPACT_ATOMS: atom_id res chain seq x y z
N MET A 1 -37.37 -0.22 -39.63
CA MET A 1 -36.20 -0.43 -38.74
C MET A 1 -36.62 -0.18 -37.30
N VAL A 2 -36.88 -1.26 -36.54
CA VAL A 2 -37.31 -1.16 -35.15
C VAL A 2 -36.07 -1.01 -34.27
N LYS A 3 -35.87 0.16 -33.66
CA LYS A 3 -34.84 0.36 -32.63
C LYS A 3 -35.21 -0.48 -31.42
N ALA A 4 -34.47 -1.56 -31.18
CA ALA A 4 -34.55 -2.32 -29.94
C ALA A 4 -34.14 -1.39 -28.78
N SER A 5 -35.11 -1.01 -27.96
CA SER A 5 -34.87 -0.31 -26.70
C SER A 5 -34.10 -1.25 -25.78
N THR A 6 -32.81 -0.98 -25.58
CA THR A 6 -31.95 -1.68 -24.65
C THR A 6 -32.41 -1.36 -23.23
N GLY A 7 -33.39 -2.16 -22.78
CA GLY A 7 -33.88 -2.16 -21.41
C GLY A 7 -32.73 -2.33 -20.43
N MET A 8 -32.69 -1.45 -19.44
CA MET A 8 -31.65 -1.43 -18.41
C MET A 8 -31.50 -2.82 -17.77
N ALA A 9 -30.30 -3.39 -17.89
CA ALA A 9 -29.86 -4.58 -17.17
C ALA A 9 -29.73 -4.27 -15.67
N SER A 10 -30.85 -4.10 -14.99
CA SER A 10 -30.89 -3.91 -13.54
C SER A 10 -30.86 -5.27 -12.84
N ARG A 11 -30.19 -5.38 -11.69
CA ARG A 11 -30.11 -6.64 -10.91
C ARG A 11 -31.49 -7.21 -10.54
N ARG A 12 -32.54 -6.38 -10.50
CA ARG A 12 -33.94 -6.79 -10.25
C ARG A 12 -34.50 -7.70 -11.33
N VAL A 13 -33.91 -7.72 -12.53
CA VAL A 13 -34.33 -8.57 -13.67
C VAL A 13 -34.13 -10.07 -13.39
N THR A 14 -33.38 -10.43 -12.35
CA THR A 14 -33.03 -11.83 -12.03
C THR A 14 -33.83 -12.44 -10.88
N TRP A 15 -34.66 -11.63 -10.22
CA TRP A 15 -35.47 -12.07 -9.07
C TRP A 15 -36.68 -12.89 -9.56
N GLY A 16 -36.96 -14.01 -8.88
CA GLY A 16 -38.08 -14.90 -9.22
C GLY A 16 -37.84 -15.83 -10.42
N LYS A 17 -36.69 -15.73 -11.11
CA LYS A 17 -36.34 -16.59 -12.24
C LYS A 17 -35.84 -17.95 -11.80
N SER A 18 -36.19 -18.97 -12.58
CA SER A 18 -35.68 -20.33 -12.44
C SER A 18 -34.17 -20.41 -12.71
N LEU A 19 -33.51 -21.50 -12.27
CA LEU A 19 -32.08 -21.71 -12.53
C LEU A 19 -31.80 -21.77 -14.04
N ALA A 20 -32.65 -22.46 -14.81
CA ALA A 20 -32.51 -22.56 -16.27
C ALA A 20 -32.58 -21.19 -16.97
N GLU A 21 -33.51 -20.33 -16.56
CA GLU A 21 -33.62 -18.96 -17.08
C GLU A 21 -32.39 -18.11 -16.75
N LYS A 22 -31.84 -18.27 -15.53
CA LYS A 22 -30.63 -17.55 -15.14
C LYS A 22 -29.40 -18.04 -15.92
N LEU A 23 -29.29 -19.35 -16.17
CA LEU A 23 -28.24 -19.93 -16.99
C LEU A 23 -28.33 -19.46 -18.45
N ALA A 24 -29.53 -19.32 -19.01
CA ALA A 24 -29.72 -18.74 -20.34
C ALA A 24 -29.28 -17.27 -20.44
N MET A 25 -29.39 -16.50 -19.35
CA MET A 25 -28.97 -15.09 -19.27
C MET A 25 -27.47 -14.90 -18.99
N LEU A 26 -26.75 -15.96 -18.64
CA LEU A 26 -25.35 -15.93 -18.21
C LEU A 26 -24.40 -15.32 -19.27
N PRO A 27 -24.47 -15.67 -20.58
CA PRO A 27 -23.53 -15.17 -21.58
C PRO A 27 -23.53 -13.64 -21.73
N HIS A 28 -24.69 -13.02 -21.54
CA HIS A 28 -24.87 -11.57 -21.65
C HIS A 28 -24.75 -10.82 -20.32
N GLY A 29 -24.79 -11.55 -19.20
CA GLY A 29 -24.86 -10.96 -17.86
C GLY A 29 -23.65 -11.20 -16.95
N ALA A 30 -22.76 -12.14 -17.30
CA ALA A 30 -21.62 -12.51 -16.47
C ALA A 30 -20.48 -11.48 -16.51
N LYS A 31 -20.31 -10.77 -17.64
CA LYS A 31 -19.22 -9.81 -17.85
C LYS A 31 -19.74 -8.36 -17.77
N PRO A 32 -18.91 -7.41 -17.31
CA PRO A 32 -19.25 -6.00 -17.39
C PRO A 32 -19.32 -5.56 -18.86
N THR A 33 -20.35 -4.80 -19.22
CA THR A 33 -20.50 -4.26 -20.58
C THR A 33 -20.22 -2.76 -20.59
N LYS A 34 -19.55 -2.30 -21.65
CA LYS A 34 -19.26 -0.89 -21.84
C LYS A 34 -20.53 -0.20 -22.33
N ARG A 35 -21.00 0.81 -21.59
CA ARG A 35 -22.15 1.62 -22.03
C ARG A 35 -21.63 2.85 -22.77
N GLU A 36 -22.12 3.02 -23.99
CA GLU A 36 -21.97 4.27 -24.73
C GLU A 36 -23.19 5.12 -24.38
N ASP A 37 -23.05 5.98 -23.38
CA ASP A 37 -24.13 6.91 -23.04
C ASP A 37 -24.25 7.98 -24.13
N ALA A 38 -25.48 8.50 -24.31
CA ALA A 38 -25.79 9.51 -25.32
C ALA A 38 -25.08 10.87 -25.10
N ARG A 39 -24.42 11.07 -23.96
CA ARG A 39 -23.65 12.28 -23.65
C ARG A 39 -22.16 12.06 -23.95
N PRO A 40 -21.53 12.91 -24.79
CA PRO A 40 -20.10 12.80 -25.08
C PRO A 40 -19.29 12.98 -23.79
N GLY A 41 -18.47 11.98 -23.45
CA GLY A 41 -17.52 12.02 -22.33
C GLY A 41 -17.79 11.05 -21.17
N MET A 42 -19.01 10.52 -21.02
CA MET A 42 -19.34 9.52 -20.00
C MET A 42 -19.25 8.10 -20.56
N ARG A 43 -18.07 7.49 -20.42
CA ARG A 43 -17.84 6.07 -20.74
C ARG A 43 -17.73 5.29 -19.44
N HIS A 44 -18.84 4.72 -18.97
CA HIS A 44 -18.85 3.90 -17.76
C HIS A 44 -18.96 2.42 -18.10
N TRP A 45 -18.18 1.61 -17.39
CA TRP A 45 -18.38 0.16 -17.36
C TRP A 45 -19.59 -0.14 -16.48
N THR A 46 -20.58 -0.81 -17.06
CA THR A 46 -21.72 -1.28 -16.27
C THR A 46 -21.31 -2.52 -15.48
N LYS A 47 -21.87 -2.64 -14.27
CA LYS A 47 -21.64 -3.81 -13.44
C LYS A 47 -22.33 -5.02 -14.09
N PRO A 48 -21.75 -6.23 -13.96
CA PRO A 48 -22.41 -7.44 -14.44
C PRO A 48 -23.76 -7.64 -13.73
N LEU A 49 -24.68 -8.31 -14.42
CA LEU A 49 -26.01 -8.68 -13.92
C LEU A 49 -25.90 -9.58 -12.69
N PHE A 50 -24.96 -10.53 -12.73
CA PHE A 50 -24.70 -11.46 -11.64
C PHE A 50 -23.43 -11.09 -10.88
N SER A 51 -23.49 -11.13 -9.55
CA SER A 51 -22.30 -10.92 -8.72
C SER A 51 -21.38 -12.14 -8.78
N LYS A 52 -20.09 -11.97 -8.49
CA LYS A 52 -19.13 -13.09 -8.43
C LYS A 52 -19.58 -14.21 -7.48
N ARG A 53 -20.19 -13.84 -6.34
CA ARG A 53 -20.74 -14.80 -5.38
C ARG A 53 -21.89 -15.58 -5.99
N HIS A 54 -22.83 -14.88 -6.62
CA HIS A 54 -23.99 -15.50 -7.23
C HIS A 54 -23.63 -16.40 -8.41
N LEU A 55 -22.62 -16.04 -9.21
CA LEU A 55 -22.09 -16.92 -10.26
C LEU A 55 -21.54 -18.23 -9.68
N LYS A 56 -20.84 -18.20 -8.53
CA LYS A 56 -20.38 -19.42 -7.86
C LYS A 56 -21.52 -20.28 -7.33
N GLU A 57 -22.54 -19.65 -6.75
CA GLU A 57 -23.74 -20.34 -6.26
C GLU A 57 -24.49 -21.03 -7.42
N MET A 58 -24.74 -20.32 -8.52
CA MET A 58 -25.40 -20.89 -9.70
C MET A 58 -24.57 -22.00 -10.36
N LYS A 59 -23.23 -21.87 -10.38
CA LYS A 59 -22.36 -22.93 -10.89
C LYS A 59 -22.52 -24.21 -10.07
N LYS A 60 -22.50 -24.08 -8.73
CA LYS A 60 -22.70 -25.21 -7.81
C LYS A 60 -24.09 -25.84 -7.98
N GLU A 61 -25.13 -25.03 -8.14
CA GLU A 61 -26.50 -25.52 -8.36
C GLU A 61 -26.66 -26.22 -9.73
N ALA A 62 -26.05 -25.67 -10.78
CA ALA A 62 -26.07 -26.28 -12.11
C ALA A 62 -25.35 -27.63 -12.12
N GLU A 63 -24.18 -27.73 -11.48
CA GLU A 63 -23.44 -28.98 -11.30
C GLU A 63 -24.27 -30.01 -10.52
N ALA A 64 -24.94 -29.60 -9.44
CA ALA A 64 -25.79 -30.49 -8.65
C ALA A 64 -27.01 -31.02 -9.42
N GLN A 65 -27.52 -30.26 -10.39
CA GLN A 65 -28.66 -30.64 -11.23
C GLN A 65 -28.24 -31.30 -12.56
N GLY A 66 -26.94 -31.51 -12.79
CA GLY A 66 -26.42 -32.04 -14.06
C GLY A 66 -26.66 -31.13 -15.27
N LEU A 67 -26.87 -29.83 -15.04
CA LEU A 67 -27.09 -28.84 -16.09
C LEU A 67 -25.75 -28.31 -16.63
N ALA A 68 -25.69 -28.11 -17.95
CA ALA A 68 -24.51 -27.56 -18.60
C ALA A 68 -24.23 -26.12 -18.14
N TRP A 69 -22.98 -25.84 -17.78
CA TRP A 69 -22.53 -24.49 -17.45
C TRP A 69 -22.14 -23.73 -18.73
N PRO A 70 -22.90 -22.71 -19.17
CA PRO A 70 -22.72 -22.10 -20.48
C PRO A 70 -21.42 -21.30 -20.64
N MET A 71 -20.69 -21.05 -19.55
CA MET A 71 -19.43 -20.30 -19.55
C MET A 71 -18.20 -21.22 -19.44
N ALA A 72 -18.36 -22.54 -19.47
CA ALA A 72 -17.27 -23.50 -19.27
C ALA A 72 -16.10 -23.32 -20.26
N GLY A 73 -16.38 -22.95 -21.52
CA GLY A 73 -15.35 -22.70 -22.54
C GLY A 73 -14.61 -21.35 -22.41
N GLU A 74 -15.15 -20.41 -21.62
CA GLU A 74 -14.54 -19.09 -21.39
C GLU A 74 -13.78 -19.01 -20.06
N GLU A 75 -13.99 -19.97 -19.17
CA GLU A 75 -13.19 -20.10 -17.96
C GLU A 75 -11.76 -20.44 -18.37
N LYS A 76 -10.86 -19.48 -18.21
CA LYS A 76 -9.42 -19.76 -18.31
C LYS A 76 -9.12 -20.93 -17.40
N ALA A 77 -8.45 -21.96 -17.94
CA ALA A 77 -7.88 -23.04 -17.14
C ALA A 77 -7.18 -22.41 -15.92
N PRO A 78 -7.33 -23.01 -14.71
CA PRO A 78 -6.65 -22.50 -13.53
C PRO A 78 -5.21 -22.25 -13.93
N ALA A 79 -4.77 -20.99 -13.82
CA ALA A 79 -3.44 -20.63 -14.26
C ALA A 79 -2.48 -21.64 -13.63
N ALA A 80 -1.69 -22.33 -14.46
CA ALA A 80 -0.62 -23.22 -14.01
C ALA A 80 0.08 -22.53 -12.84
N PRO A 81 0.37 -23.23 -11.73
CA PRO A 81 0.71 -22.61 -10.45
C PRO A 81 1.79 -21.56 -10.69
N LEU A 82 1.34 -20.31 -10.83
CA LEU A 82 2.20 -19.16 -10.90
C LEU A 82 2.85 -19.17 -9.53
N GLU A 83 4.19 -19.18 -9.51
CA GLU A 83 5.03 -18.96 -8.33
C GLU A 83 4.20 -18.21 -7.30
N SER A 84 3.82 -18.94 -6.26
CA SER A 84 2.69 -18.53 -5.44
C SER A 84 2.88 -17.07 -5.04
N PHE A 85 1.81 -16.28 -5.01
CA PHE A 85 1.91 -14.88 -4.57
C PHE A 85 2.67 -14.76 -3.23
N TYR A 86 2.64 -15.84 -2.43
CA TYR A 86 3.44 -16.10 -1.23
C TYR A 86 4.95 -16.27 -1.48
N GLU A 87 5.38 -17.06 -2.47
CA GLU A 87 6.79 -17.15 -2.88
C GLU A 87 7.36 -15.78 -3.23
N LYS A 88 6.65 -14.97 -4.01
CA LYS A 88 7.12 -13.63 -4.39
C LYS A 88 7.30 -12.68 -3.18
N THR A 89 6.53 -12.84 -2.11
CA THR A 89 6.68 -12.05 -0.88
C THR A 89 7.82 -12.49 0.03
N ILE A 90 8.26 -13.75 -0.06
CA ILE A 90 9.33 -14.30 0.78
C ILE A 90 10.71 -13.80 0.32
N PHE A 91 10.90 -13.56 -0.98
CA PHE A 91 12.24 -13.30 -1.54
C PHE A 91 12.76 -11.86 -1.44
N MET A 92 11.94 -10.87 -1.08
CA MET A 92 12.40 -9.47 -1.04
C MET A 92 11.90 -8.69 0.18
N SER A 93 12.35 -9.07 1.38
CA SER A 93 12.17 -8.22 2.56
C SER A 93 13.09 -7.01 2.47
N LYS A 94 12.50 -5.80 2.37
CA LYS A 94 13.21 -4.50 2.29
C LYS A 94 14.08 -4.18 3.52
N GLY A 95 13.97 -4.94 4.60
CA GLY A 95 14.59 -4.64 5.89
C GLY A 95 13.97 -3.43 6.60
N SER A 96 14.15 -3.35 7.92
CA SER A 96 13.67 -2.21 8.70
C SER A 96 14.45 -0.93 8.36
N LYS A 97 13.87 0.26 8.62
CA LYS A 97 14.59 1.53 8.40
C LYS A 97 15.90 1.58 9.21
N ARG A 98 15.89 0.98 10.41
CA ARG A 98 17.05 0.95 11.33
C ARG A 98 18.20 0.10 10.77
N GLU A 99 17.89 -1.07 10.21
CA GLU A 99 18.88 -1.93 9.54
C GLU A 99 19.50 -1.23 8.34
N ARG A 100 18.66 -0.64 7.48
CA ARG A 100 19.14 0.06 6.27
C ARG A 100 20.06 1.24 6.56
N GLN A 101 19.93 1.88 7.72
CA GLN A 101 20.74 3.04 8.12
C GLN A 101 21.90 2.68 9.07
N TYR A 102 22.12 1.40 9.34
CA TYR A 102 23.11 0.96 10.34
C TYR A 102 24.52 1.40 9.97
N ASP A 103 24.93 1.20 8.72
CA ASP A 103 26.29 1.55 8.27
C ASP A 103 26.53 3.06 8.23
N GLU A 104 25.53 3.84 7.81
CA GLU A 104 25.60 5.30 7.86
C GLU A 104 25.76 5.81 9.29
N ARG A 105 25.02 5.24 10.24
CA ARG A 105 25.12 5.58 11.65
C ARG A 105 26.47 5.18 12.23
N LYS A 106 26.95 3.98 11.90
CA LYS A 106 28.26 3.48 12.34
C LYS A 106 29.38 4.40 11.84
N LYS A 107 29.35 4.80 10.57
CA LYS A 107 30.32 5.74 9.99
C LYS A 107 30.30 7.11 10.69
N LYS A 108 29.11 7.69 10.90
CA LYS A 108 28.96 8.96 11.64
C LYS A 108 29.51 8.90 13.07
N ILE A 109 29.38 7.75 13.74
CA ILE A 109 29.94 7.56 15.08
C ILE A 109 31.47 7.52 15.01
N GLN A 110 32.04 6.78 14.04
CA GLN A 110 33.49 6.71 13.85
C GLN A 110 34.08 8.09 13.56
N ASP A 111 33.46 8.86 12.65
CA ASP A 111 33.91 10.21 12.29
C ASP A 111 33.91 11.14 13.53
N LYS A 112 32.82 11.13 14.30
CA LYS A 112 32.73 11.93 15.54
C LYS A 112 33.74 11.49 16.59
N MET A 113 33.97 10.19 16.75
CA MET A 113 34.96 9.68 17.70
C MET A 113 36.39 10.08 17.31
N ALA A 114 36.68 10.23 16.02
CA ALA A 114 37.96 10.75 15.55
C ALA A 114 38.13 12.25 15.86
N GLU A 115 37.04 13.03 15.90
CA GLU A 115 37.04 14.45 16.24
C GLU A 115 37.05 14.74 17.76
N MET A 116 36.61 13.77 18.57
CA MET A 116 36.49 13.92 20.03
C MET A 116 37.74 14.48 20.74
N PRO A 117 38.98 14.04 20.43
CA PRO A 117 40.17 14.56 21.12
C PRO A 117 40.33 16.07 20.99
N LYS A 118 40.08 16.63 19.80
CA LYS A 118 40.18 18.07 19.55
C LYS A 118 39.13 18.84 20.35
N LEU A 119 37.89 18.35 20.35
CA LEU A 119 36.79 18.96 21.12
C LEU A 119 37.07 18.95 22.63
N VAL A 120 37.73 17.90 23.14
CA VAL A 120 38.14 17.82 24.55
C VAL A 120 39.20 18.88 24.87
N GLU A 121 40.23 19.03 24.02
CA GLU A 121 41.28 20.03 24.20
C GLU A 121 40.72 21.46 24.18
N GLU A 122 39.86 21.76 23.21
CA GLU A 122 39.17 23.06 23.10
C GLU A 122 38.33 23.36 24.35
N HIS A 123 37.57 22.38 24.83
CA HIS A 123 36.76 22.54 26.02
C HIS A 123 37.61 22.75 27.29
N LEU A 124 38.70 21.99 27.45
CA LEU A 124 39.64 22.17 28.57
C LEU A 124 40.31 23.55 28.52
N ALA A 125 40.71 24.03 27.35
CA ALA A 125 41.26 25.37 27.16
C ALA A 125 40.24 26.47 27.51
N ALA A 126 38.99 26.33 27.05
CA ALA A 126 37.91 27.25 27.37
C ALA A 126 37.62 27.29 28.89
N GLN A 127 37.64 26.13 29.57
CA GLN A 127 37.48 26.09 31.02
C GLN A 127 38.63 26.79 31.76
N LYS A 128 39.88 26.60 31.32
CA LYS A 128 41.05 27.30 31.89
C LYS A 128 40.90 28.82 31.78
N GLN A 129 40.48 29.32 30.61
CA GLN A 129 40.26 30.75 30.39
C GLN A 129 39.09 31.32 31.22
N ARG A 130 38.01 30.56 31.39
CA ARG A 130 36.89 30.97 32.26
C ARG A 130 37.32 31.06 33.72
N ARG A 131 38.08 30.07 34.21
CA ARG A 131 38.64 30.09 35.57
C ARG A 131 39.55 31.30 35.78
N SER A 132 40.48 31.57 34.86
CA SER A 132 41.38 32.71 35.00
C SER A 132 40.64 34.06 35.02
N ARG A 133 39.61 34.25 34.17
CA ARG A 133 38.77 35.46 34.21
C ARG A 133 38.06 35.65 35.55
N THR A 134 37.41 34.60 36.06
CA THR A 134 36.70 34.68 37.36
C THR A 134 37.63 34.96 38.54
N VAL A 135 38.87 34.44 38.52
CA VAL A 135 39.89 34.77 39.54
C VAL A 135 40.32 36.23 39.43
N LEU A 136 40.51 36.73 38.20
CA LEU A 136 40.95 38.10 37.95
C LEU A 136 39.86 39.12 38.31
N GLU A 137 38.61 38.83 38.02
CA GLU A 137 37.44 39.61 38.46
C GLU A 137 37.37 39.67 39.99
N LYS A 138 37.47 38.53 40.67
CA LYS A 138 37.51 38.47 42.14
C LYS A 138 38.68 39.25 42.74
N LEU A 139 39.85 39.21 42.12
CA LEU A 139 41.01 40.00 42.56
C LEU A 139 40.81 41.51 42.35
N LEU A 140 40.11 41.91 41.29
CA LEU A 140 39.81 43.31 41.00
C LEU A 140 38.72 43.89 41.93
N GLU A 141 37.74 43.07 42.33
CA GLU A 141 36.68 43.43 43.28
C GLU A 141 37.19 43.66 44.70
N ILE A 142 38.27 42.98 45.11
CA ILE A 142 38.87 43.20 46.44
C ILE A 142 39.43 44.63 46.52
N PRO A 143 38.98 45.46 47.49
CA PRO A 143 39.49 46.81 47.68
C PRO A 143 41.00 46.80 47.89
N ARG A 144 41.71 47.74 47.25
CA ARG A 144 43.19 47.80 47.24
C ARG A 144 43.84 47.75 48.63
N ARG A 145 43.10 48.12 49.69
CA ARG A 145 43.56 48.11 51.09
C ARG A 145 43.79 46.70 51.66
N PHE A 146 43.22 45.65 51.06
CA PHE A 146 43.33 44.26 51.52
C PHE A 146 44.26 43.38 50.67
N ARG A 147 45.01 43.95 49.70
CA ARG A 147 45.88 43.20 48.76
C ARG A 147 47.34 43.05 49.22
N ARG A 148 47.61 42.97 50.53
CA ARG A 148 48.95 42.73 51.06
C ARG A 148 49.23 41.24 51.19
#